data_AF-A0A3E5ENL6-F1
#
_entry.id   AF-A0A3E5ENL6-F1
#
_cell.length_a   1.000
_cell.length_b   1.000
_cell.length_c   1.000
_cell.angle_alpha   90.00
_cell.angle_beta   90.00
_cell.angle_gamma   90.00
#
_symmetry.space_group_name_H-M   'P 1'
#
loop_
_entity.id
_entity.type
_entity.pdbx_description
1 polymer ?
#
loop_
_entity_poly.entity_id
_entity_poly.type
_entity_poly.pdbx_seq_one_letter_code
_entity_poly.pdbx_strand_id
1 'polypeptide(L)'
;MKFKSNAKYNEEPKTGSVFALKYNSLVIVIHKYVGYGDTLFLNCSTLGVFNCNLGTEDFEEAVSKTKEIIMREVNKIREDAYKFYSDTNIEFDRY
;
A
#
# COMPACT_ATOMS: atom_id res chain seq x y z
N MET A 1 13.81 -1.94 -7.07
CA MET A 1 12.61 -1.07 -7.05
C MET A 1 13.07 0.37 -6.79
N LYS A 2 12.45 1.38 -7.43
CA LYS A 2 12.87 2.78 -7.32
C LYS A 2 11.66 3.67 -7.02
N PHE A 3 11.57 4.17 -5.80
CA PHE A 3 10.55 5.13 -5.41
C PHE A 3 10.88 6.51 -5.99
N LYS A 4 9.84 7.23 -6.43
CA LYS A 4 9.93 8.64 -6.81
C LYS A 4 9.50 9.48 -5.62
N SER A 5 10.40 10.35 -5.16
CA SER A 5 10.14 11.29 -4.08
C SER A 5 9.64 12.63 -4.64
N ASN A 6 8.85 13.35 -3.86
CA ASN A 6 8.47 14.74 -4.12
C ASN A 6 9.45 15.77 -3.53
N ALA A 7 10.62 15.35 -3.03
CA ALA A 7 11.68 16.24 -2.56
C ALA A 7 12.02 17.32 -3.63
N LYS A 8 12.41 18.51 -3.17
CA LYS A 8 12.72 19.62 -4.09
C LYS A 8 13.99 19.31 -4.90
N TYR A 9 14.13 20.03 -6.02
CA TYR A 9 15.37 19.99 -6.80
C TYR A 9 16.56 20.39 -5.93
N ASN A 10 17.63 19.60 -5.97
CA ASN A 10 18.84 19.67 -5.13
C ASN A 10 18.72 19.19 -3.66
N GLU A 11 17.55 18.71 -3.21
CA GLU A 11 17.45 18.04 -1.92
C GLU A 11 17.64 16.52 -2.07
N GLU A 12 18.08 15.86 -0.99
CA GLU A 12 18.12 14.41 -0.98
C GLU A 12 16.71 13.82 -1.12
N PRO A 13 16.48 12.80 -1.96
CA PRO A 13 15.14 12.22 -2.14
C PRO A 13 14.47 11.81 -0.83
N LYS A 14 15.23 11.44 0.21
CA LYS A 14 14.72 11.05 1.53
C LYS A 14 14.05 12.20 2.30
N THR A 15 14.28 13.48 1.95
CA THR A 15 13.62 14.64 2.60
C THR A 15 12.17 14.84 2.18
N GLY A 16 11.73 14.14 1.12
CA GLY A 16 10.36 14.23 0.64
C GLY A 16 9.33 13.77 1.66
N SER A 17 8.08 14.16 1.43
CA SER A 17 6.92 13.72 2.21
C SER A 17 6.11 12.63 1.51
N VAL A 18 6.33 12.41 0.22
CA VAL A 18 5.61 11.44 -0.61
C VAL A 18 6.60 10.63 -1.44
N PHE A 19 6.49 9.32 -1.35
CA PHE A 19 7.31 8.34 -2.05
C PHE A 19 6.41 7.41 -2.86
N ALA A 20 6.34 7.62 -4.17
CA ALA A 20 5.47 6.85 -5.06
C ALA A 20 6.25 5.76 -5.82
N LEU A 21 5.66 4.58 -5.91
CA LEU A 21 6.15 3.45 -6.70
C LEU A 21 5.01 2.82 -7.49
N LYS A 22 5.15 2.82 -8.81
CA LYS A 22 4.37 1.95 -9.69
C LYS A 22 5.18 0.69 -9.96
N TYR A 23 4.75 -0.44 -9.42
CA TYR A 23 5.42 -1.73 -9.60
C TYR A 23 4.46 -2.71 -10.27
N ASN A 24 4.62 -2.91 -11.59
CA ASN A 24 3.64 -3.61 -12.42
C ASN A 24 2.23 -3.03 -12.21
N SER A 25 1.29 -3.85 -11.73
CA SER A 25 -0.10 -3.46 -11.44
C SER A 25 -0.29 -2.79 -10.08
N LEU A 26 0.72 -2.78 -9.21
CA LEU A 26 0.63 -2.18 -7.88
C LEU A 26 0.98 -0.69 -7.94
N VAL A 27 0.08 0.13 -7.41
CA VAL A 27 0.28 1.58 -7.21
C VAL A 27 0.45 1.83 -5.72
N ILE A 28 1.70 1.98 -5.30
CA ILE A 28 2.12 2.08 -3.89
C ILE A 28 2.59 3.50 -3.61
N VAL A 29 2.12 4.08 -2.52
CA VAL A 29 2.60 5.36 -2.01
C VAL A 29 2.89 5.22 -0.52
N ILE A 30 4.11 5.57 -0.12
CA ILE A 30 4.46 5.79 1.28
C ILE A 30 4.49 7.31 1.49
N HIS A 31 3.79 7.82 2.50
CA HIS A 31 3.67 9.27 2.71
C HIS A 31 3.64 9.65 4.18
N LYS A 32 4.03 10.89 4.47
CA LYS A 32 3.78 11.55 5.75
C LYS A 32 2.36 12.10 5.75
N TYR A 33 1.65 11.96 6.86
CA TYR A 33 0.30 12.48 7.03
C TYR A 33 0.32 13.73 7.90
N VAL A 34 -0.37 14.79 7.44
CA VAL A 34 -0.36 16.09 8.14
C VAL A 34 -0.95 15.93 9.54
N GLY A 35 -0.24 16.43 10.55
CA GLY A 35 -0.65 16.36 11.95
C GLY A 35 -0.18 15.11 12.71
N TYR A 36 0.60 14.22 12.08
CA TYR A 36 1.09 12.96 12.69
C TYR A 36 2.63 12.89 12.77
N GLY A 37 3.30 14.03 12.79
CA GLY A 37 4.76 14.11 12.82
C GLY A 37 5.39 13.49 11.58
N ASP A 38 6.49 12.75 11.77
CA ASP A 38 7.24 12.10 10.69
C ASP A 38 6.85 10.63 10.46
N THR A 39 5.82 10.14 11.16
CA THR A 39 5.29 8.79 10.97
C THR A 39 4.84 8.57 9.53
N LEU A 40 5.25 7.43 8.96
CA LEU A 40 4.95 7.05 7.59
C LEU A 40 3.68 6.21 7.51
N PHE A 41 2.94 6.42 6.41
CA PHE A 41 1.69 5.76 6.11
C PHE A 41 1.77 5.14 4.72
N LEU A 42 0.99 4.07 4.51
CA LEU A 42 0.87 3.36 3.25
C LEU A 42 -0.49 3.63 2.59
N ASN A 43 -0.44 3.95 1.30
CA ASN A 43 -1.53 3.77 0.36
C ASN A 43 -1.15 2.72 -0.70
N CYS A 44 -2.07 1.81 -1.00
CA CYS A 44 -2.02 0.96 -2.18
C CYS A 44 -3.40 0.95 -2.84
N SER A 45 -3.62 1.82 -3.83
CA SER A 45 -4.94 2.00 -4.44
C SER A 45 -5.43 0.74 -5.16
N THR A 46 -4.51 -0.05 -5.71
CA THR A 46 -4.81 -1.35 -6.34
C THR A 46 -5.47 -2.34 -5.36
N LEU A 47 -5.15 -2.25 -4.06
CA LEU A 47 -5.64 -3.15 -3.02
C LEU A 47 -6.64 -2.49 -2.07
N GLY A 48 -7.08 -1.26 -2.36
CA GLY A 48 -7.99 -0.52 -1.48
C GLY A 48 -7.41 -0.16 -0.10
N VAL A 49 -6.08 -0.16 0.04
CA VAL A 49 -5.40 0.21 1.31
C VAL A 49 -5.14 1.71 1.31
N PHE A 50 -5.66 2.42 2.32
CA PHE A 50 -5.49 3.86 2.45
C PHE A 50 -5.14 4.27 3.88
N ASN A 51 -4.22 5.21 4.02
CA ASN A 51 -3.73 5.79 5.27
C ASN A 51 -3.38 4.73 6.32
N CYS A 52 -2.81 3.61 5.90
CA CYS A 52 -2.40 2.55 6.81
C CYS A 52 -1.13 2.99 7.54
N ASN A 53 -1.22 3.21 8.85
CA ASN A 53 -0.09 3.62 9.68
C ASN A 53 0.98 2.51 9.70
N LEU A 54 2.21 2.83 9.31
CA LEU A 54 3.34 1.90 9.31
C LEU A 54 4.10 1.88 10.64
N GLY A 55 3.80 2.82 11.55
CA GLY A 55 4.37 2.89 12.90
C GLY A 55 5.88 3.06 12.90
N THR A 56 6.42 3.74 11.89
CA THR A 56 7.85 4.03 11.77
C THR A 56 8.05 5.32 10.97
N GLU A 57 9.15 6.01 11.25
CA GLU A 57 9.65 7.17 10.50
C GLU A 57 10.80 6.75 9.56
N ASP A 58 11.37 5.56 9.77
CA ASP A 58 12.42 5.01 8.92
C ASP A 58 11.84 4.47 7.60
N PHE A 59 12.38 4.97 6.50
CA PHE A 59 11.87 4.65 5.17
C PHE A 59 12.12 3.19 4.78
N GLU A 60 13.22 2.60 5.21
CA GLU A 60 13.58 1.22 4.84
C GLU A 60 12.72 0.21 5.61
N GLU A 61 12.47 0.47 6.90
CA GLU A 61 11.49 -0.23 7.70
C GLU A 61 10.07 -0.08 7.14
N ALA A 62 9.67 1.14 6.73
CA ALA A 62 8.39 1.39 6.09
C ALA A 62 8.21 0.57 4.80
N VAL A 63 9.26 0.43 3.99
CA VAL A 63 9.26 -0.44 2.80
C VAL A 63 9.11 -1.91 3.19
N SER A 64 9.76 -2.38 4.26
CA SER A 64 9.60 -3.76 4.74
C SER A 64 8.16 -4.05 5.16
N LYS A 65 7.58 -3.21 6.02
CA LYS A 65 6.18 -3.33 6.47
C LYS A 65 5.20 -3.24 5.31
N THR A 66 5.46 -2.36 4.34
CA THR A 66 4.64 -2.26 3.13
C THR A 66 4.59 -3.58 2.36
N LYS A 67 5.72 -4.29 2.21
CA LYS A 67 5.75 -5.60 1.54
C LYS A 67 4.90 -6.64 2.29
N GLU A 68 4.99 -6.67 3.61
CA GLU A 68 4.20 -7.57 4.44
C GLU A 68 2.69 -7.31 4.31
N ILE A 69 2.28 -6.04 4.39
CA ILE A 69 0.88 -5.64 4.24
C ILE A 69 0.36 -6.00 2.85
N ILE A 70 1.10 -5.67 1.79
CA ILE A 70 0.72 -6.00 0.41
C ILE A 70 0.54 -7.50 0.25
N MET A 71 1.49 -8.32 0.74
CA MET A 71 1.39 -9.77 0.62
C MET A 71 0.17 -10.31 1.37
N ARG A 72 -0.11 -9.78 2.57
CA ARG A 72 -1.29 -10.15 3.36
C ARG A 72 -2.59 -9.85 2.62
N GLU A 73 -2.75 -8.65 2.08
CA GLU A 73 -3.98 -8.26 1.38
C GLU A 73 -4.15 -9.03 0.05
N VAL A 74 -3.07 -9.28 -0.68
CA VAL A 74 -3.11 -10.13 -1.90
C VAL A 74 -3.51 -11.56 -1.57
N ASN A 75 -3.01 -12.13 -0.47
CA ASN A 75 -3.38 -13.49 -0.06
C ASN A 75 -4.87 -13.60 0.26
N LYS A 76 -5.46 -12.62 0.95
CA LYS A 76 -6.91 -12.58 1.20
C LYS A 76 -7.69 -12.58 -0.11
N ILE A 77 -7.35 -11.68 -1.04
CA ILE A 77 -8.02 -11.59 -2.34
C ILE A 77 -7.90 -12.92 -3.10
N ARG A 78 -6.72 -13.53 -3.09
CA ARG A 78 -6.49 -14.83 -3.74
C ARG A 78 -7.37 -15.93 -3.14
N GLU A 79 -7.45 -15.99 -1.80
CA GLU A 79 -8.27 -16.98 -1.09
C GLU A 79 -9.76 -16.78 -1.37
N ASP A 80 -10.24 -15.53 -1.32
CA ASP A 80 -11.63 -15.19 -1.61
C ASP A 80 -11.99 -15.48 -3.07
N ALA A 81 -11.11 -15.11 -4.01
CA ALA A 81 -11.29 -15.41 -5.43
C ALA A 81 -11.31 -16.93 -5.69
N TYR A 82 -10.47 -17.69 -5.00
CA TYR A 82 -10.46 -19.15 -5.12
C TYR A 82 -11.74 -19.79 -4.58
N LYS A 83 -12.23 -19.32 -3.41
CA LYS A 83 -13.52 -19.77 -2.86
C LYS A 83 -14.66 -19.45 -3.80
N PHE A 84 -14.72 -18.21 -4.30
CA PHE A 84 -15.74 -17.79 -5.27
C PHE A 84 -15.70 -18.63 -6.56
N TYR A 85 -14.50 -18.85 -7.11
CA TYR A 85 -14.33 -19.68 -8.31
C TYR A 85 -14.74 -21.15 -8.10
N SER A 86 -14.50 -21.67 -6.89
CA SER A 86 -14.79 -23.08 -6.57
C SER A 86 -16.22 -23.31 -6.09
N ASP A 87 -16.94 -22.25 -5.71
CA ASP A 87 -18.34 -22.36 -5.34
C ASP A 87 -19.20 -22.61 -6.58
N THR A 88 -19.93 -23.71 -6.55
CA THR A 88 -20.80 -24.14 -7.65
C THR A 88 -22.27 -23.86 -7.36
N ASN A 89 -22.59 -23.41 -6.15
CA ASN A 89 -23.95 -23.10 -5.74
C ASN A 89 -24.26 -21.64 -6.06
N ILE A 90 -25.24 -21.42 -6.94
CA ILE A 90 -25.72 -20.10 -7.31
C ILE A 90 -27.16 -19.97 -6.81
N GLU A 91 -27.38 -19.07 -5.85
CA GLU A 91 -28.69 -18.74 -5.30
C GLU A 91 -29.06 -17.30 -5.66
N PHE A 92 -30.36 -17.04 -5.87
CA PHE A 92 -30.89 -15.72 -6.17
C PHE A 92 -31.79 -15.26 -5.02
N ASP A 93 -31.53 -14.06 -4.49
CA ASP A 93 -32.37 -13.40 -3.48
C ASP A 93 -32.76 -11.99 -3.96
N ARG A 94 -33.82 -11.43 -3.38
CA ARG A 94 -34.32 -10.07 -3.67
C ARG A 94 -33.92 -9.11 -2.55
N TYR A 95 -33.69 -7.84 -2.90
CA TYR A 95 -33.35 -6.77 -1.97
C TYR A 95 -34.52 -6.40 -1.03
#